data_AF-A0A9X7W2B7-F1
#
_entry.id   AF-A0A9X7W2B7-F1
#
_cell.length_a   1.000
_cell.length_b   1.000
_cell.length_c   1.000
_cell.angle_alpha   90.00
_cell.angle_beta   90.00
_cell.angle_gamma   90.00
#
_symmetry.space_group_name_H-M   'P 1'
#
loop_
_entity.id
_entity.type
_entity.pdbx_description
1 polymer ?
#
loop_
_entity_poly.entity_id
_entity_poly.type
_entity_poly.pdbx_seq_one_letter_code
_entity_poly.pdbx_strand_id
1 'polypeptide(L)'
;MDTNSRAETRLALYQLITDVVDTVATFDGRFSYTPTNSSGECLVTFATSSLVHTIRLTATVTEPGDVTVKFTDEGAQPSDGSGSNEVQQPSSADGYKSKILYAGPYRQSEIYQYVGAGLANWYGQTVRSQS
;
A
#
# COMPACT_ATOMS: atom_id res chain seq x y z
N MET A 1 -6.23 -19.77 21.05
CA MET A 1 -6.81 -18.96 19.97
C MET A 1 -7.09 -19.89 18.81
N ASP A 2 -8.36 -20.10 18.50
CA ASP A 2 -8.79 -21.10 17.53
C ASP A 2 -8.42 -20.67 16.11
N THR A 3 -7.98 -21.61 15.28
CA THR A 3 -7.55 -21.38 13.89
C THR A 3 -8.62 -20.65 13.05
N ASN A 4 -9.89 -20.81 13.44
CA ASN A 4 -11.03 -20.15 12.83
C ASN A 4 -11.01 -18.61 13.05
N SER A 5 -10.70 -18.15 14.26
CA SER A 5 -10.60 -16.73 14.61
C SER A 5 -9.48 -16.00 13.85
N ARG A 6 -8.39 -16.71 13.53
CA ARG A 6 -7.29 -16.16 12.72
C ARG A 6 -7.70 -15.99 11.26
N ALA A 7 -8.42 -16.96 10.70
CA ALA A 7 -8.89 -16.88 9.32
C ALA A 7 -9.89 -15.73 9.14
N GLU A 8 -10.78 -15.54 10.12
CA GLU A 8 -11.73 -14.42 10.16
C GLU A 8 -11.01 -13.08 10.28
N THR A 9 -10.05 -12.94 11.21
CA THR A 9 -9.25 -11.72 11.39
C THR A 9 -8.49 -11.36 10.10
N ARG A 10 -7.91 -12.35 9.43
CA ARG A 10 -7.21 -12.17 8.17
C ARG A 10 -8.14 -11.67 7.06
N LEU A 11 -9.32 -12.27 6.93
CA LEU A 11 -10.31 -11.84 5.94
C LEU A 11 -10.76 -10.40 6.20
N ALA A 12 -11.07 -10.08 7.46
CA ALA A 12 -11.48 -8.74 7.87
C ALA A 12 -10.38 -7.69 7.64
N LEU A 13 -9.10 -8.06 7.85
CA LEU A 13 -7.97 -7.20 7.54
C LEU A 13 -7.84 -6.96 6.03
N TYR A 14 -7.94 -8.00 5.20
CA TYR A 14 -7.77 -7.86 3.75
C TYR A 14 -8.90 -7.05 3.11
N GLN A 15 -10.13 -7.21 3.59
CA GLN A 15 -11.26 -6.37 3.19
C GLN A 15 -11.00 -4.92 3.57
N LEU A 16 -10.59 -4.66 4.82
CA LEU A 16 -10.30 -3.31 5.28
C LEU A 16 -9.21 -2.61 4.46
N ILE A 17 -8.10 -3.30 4.14
CA ILE A 17 -7.05 -2.71 3.30
C ILE A 17 -7.58 -2.37 1.91
N THR A 18 -8.39 -3.27 1.34
CA THR A 18 -9.02 -3.04 0.03
C THR A 18 -9.95 -1.82 0.08
N ASP A 19 -10.78 -1.70 1.12
CA ASP A 19 -11.72 -0.58 1.29
C ASP A 19 -10.98 0.77 1.46
N VAL A 20 -9.89 0.79 2.22
CA VAL A 20 -9.06 1.99 2.39
C VAL A 20 -8.48 2.44 1.05
N VAL A 21 -7.90 1.50 0.30
CA VAL A 21 -7.29 1.80 -1.00
C VAL A 21 -8.35 2.23 -2.03
N ASP A 22 -9.51 1.55 -2.06
CA ASP A 22 -10.63 1.91 -2.93
C ASP A 22 -11.15 3.32 -2.63
N THR A 23 -11.26 3.66 -1.35
CA THR A 23 -11.61 5.01 -0.91
C THR A 23 -10.62 6.04 -1.45
N VAL A 24 -9.31 5.77 -1.32
CA VAL A 24 -8.26 6.66 -1.86
C VAL A 24 -8.33 6.75 -3.38
N ALA A 25 -8.51 5.62 -4.07
CA ALA A 25 -8.57 5.56 -5.53
C ALA A 25 -9.79 6.30 -6.10
N THR A 26 -10.91 6.30 -5.36
CA THR A 26 -12.12 7.04 -5.75
C THR A 26 -11.88 8.56 -5.77
N PHE A 27 -10.92 9.10 -5.01
CA PHE A 27 -10.63 10.53 -5.01
C PHE A 27 -9.85 11.01 -6.24
N ASP A 28 -9.08 10.14 -6.89
CA ASP A 28 -8.23 10.49 -8.03
C ASP A 28 -8.12 9.33 -9.00
N GLY A 29 -8.70 9.49 -10.20
CA GLY A 29 -8.75 8.44 -11.23
C GLY A 29 -7.39 8.02 -11.82
N ARG A 30 -6.28 8.63 -11.38
CA ARG A 30 -4.92 8.18 -11.71
C ARG A 30 -4.44 7.04 -10.81
N PHE A 31 -5.17 6.75 -9.73
CA PHE A 31 -4.92 5.58 -8.91
C PHE A 31 -5.50 4.33 -9.58
N SER A 32 -4.76 3.24 -9.47
CA SER A 32 -5.25 1.90 -9.76
C SER A 32 -4.73 0.95 -8.70
N TYR A 33 -5.44 -0.13 -8.44
CA TYR A 33 -5.00 -1.09 -7.43
C TYR A 33 -5.47 -2.50 -7.72
N THR A 34 -4.78 -3.48 -7.14
CA THR A 34 -5.24 -4.87 -7.07
C THR A 34 -5.87 -5.11 -5.70
N PRO A 35 -7.09 -5.66 -5.60
CA PRO A 35 -7.66 -6.07 -4.32
C PRO A 35 -6.69 -6.97 -3.54
N THR A 36 -6.77 -6.91 -2.21
CA THR A 36 -5.85 -7.67 -1.35
C THR A 36 -5.98 -9.17 -1.61
N ASN A 37 -4.89 -9.80 -2.03
CA ASN A 37 -4.89 -11.22 -2.40
C ASN A 37 -4.82 -12.16 -1.18
N SER A 38 -4.83 -13.47 -1.41
CA SER A 38 -4.75 -14.47 -0.34
C SER A 38 -3.44 -14.42 0.47
N SER A 39 -2.38 -13.88 -0.12
CA SER A 39 -1.09 -13.62 0.54
C SER A 39 -1.06 -12.32 1.35
N GLY A 40 -2.15 -11.53 1.32
CA GLY A 40 -2.25 -10.26 2.03
C GLY A 40 -1.59 -9.10 1.30
N GLU A 41 -1.33 -9.23 0.01
CA GLU A 41 -0.71 -8.18 -0.79
C GLU A 41 -1.74 -7.39 -1.58
N CYS A 42 -1.60 -6.07 -1.56
CA CYS A 42 -2.35 -5.13 -2.37
C CYS A 42 -1.35 -4.19 -3.06
N LEU A 43 -1.31 -4.22 -4.39
CA LEU A 43 -0.52 -3.29 -5.19
C LEU A 43 -1.36 -2.06 -5.49
N VAL A 44 -0.78 -0.88 -5.30
CA VAL A 44 -1.38 0.41 -5.65
C VAL A 44 -0.43 1.11 -6.61
N THR A 45 -0.97 1.59 -7.71
CA THR A 45 -0.24 2.36 -8.70
C THR A 45 -0.83 3.76 -8.82
N PHE A 46 0.04 4.72 -9.11
CA PHE A 46 -0.35 6.09 -9.39
C PHE A 46 0.34 6.54 -10.68
N ALA A 47 -0.47 6.82 -11.70
CA ALA A 47 0.02 7.24 -13.00
C ALA A 47 0.18 8.76 -13.06
N THR A 48 1.30 9.18 -13.65
CA THR A 48 1.57 10.58 -13.99
C THR A 48 1.87 10.69 -15.48
N SER A 49 2.15 11.89 -15.98
CA SER A 49 2.35 12.10 -17.42
C SER A 49 3.54 11.32 -17.98
N SER A 50 4.55 11.02 -17.16
CA SER A 50 5.79 10.35 -17.58
C SER A 50 6.08 9.05 -16.83
N LEU A 51 5.55 8.89 -15.61
CA LEU A 51 5.90 7.78 -14.72
C LEU A 51 4.67 7.10 -14.11
N VAL A 52 4.77 5.79 -13.88
CA VAL A 52 3.88 5.02 -13.02
C VAL A 52 4.62 4.70 -11.73
N HIS A 53 4.12 5.20 -10.61
CA HIS A 53 4.65 4.94 -9.27
C HIS A 53 3.92 3.76 -8.66
N THR A 54 4.63 2.81 -8.10
CA THR A 54 4.03 1.59 -7.54
C THR A 54 4.41 1.41 -6.09
N ILE A 55 3.43 1.06 -5.27
CA ILE A 55 3.63 0.63 -3.89
C ILE A 55 2.98 -0.73 -3.66
N ARG A 56 3.51 -1.46 -2.69
CA ARG A 56 2.95 -2.70 -2.18
C ARG A 56 2.57 -2.51 -0.72
N LEU A 57 1.29 -2.71 -0.43
CA LEU A 57 0.80 -2.96 0.92
C LEU A 57 0.85 -4.46 1.20
N THR A 58 1.40 -4.84 2.34
CA THR A 58 1.44 -6.21 2.84
C THR A 58 0.77 -6.26 4.20
N ALA A 59 -0.31 -7.01 4.30
CA ALA A 59 -1.08 -7.24 5.51
C ALA A 59 -0.82 -8.65 6.03
N THR A 60 -0.32 -8.76 7.26
CA THR A 60 -0.06 -10.06 7.90
C THR A 60 -0.79 -10.15 9.24
N VAL A 61 -1.14 -11.38 9.62
CA VAL A 61 -1.69 -11.71 10.93
C VAL A 61 -0.73 -12.70 11.60
N THR A 62 -0.14 -12.30 12.72
CA THR A 62 0.79 -13.11 13.53
C THR A 62 0.10 -13.65 14.77
N GLU A 63 0.64 -14.68 15.42
CA GLU A 63 0.12 -15.15 16.71
C GLU A 63 0.57 -14.20 17.84
N PRO A 64 -0.33 -13.81 18.78
CA PRO A 64 -1.66 -14.33 19.05
C PRO A 64 -2.82 -13.49 18.46
N GLY A 65 -2.78 -13.13 17.17
CA GLY A 65 -3.83 -12.37 16.48
C GLY A 65 -3.49 -10.90 16.21
N ASP A 66 -2.26 -10.49 16.49
CA ASP A 66 -1.76 -9.19 16.07
C ASP A 66 -1.68 -9.12 14.55
N VAL A 67 -1.90 -7.91 14.03
CA VAL A 67 -1.82 -7.61 12.62
C VAL A 67 -0.69 -6.63 12.36
N THR A 68 -0.02 -6.81 11.23
CA THR A 68 0.96 -5.85 10.73
C THR A 68 0.55 -5.43 9.33
N VAL A 69 0.59 -4.13 9.07
CA VAL A 69 0.42 -3.57 7.73
C VAL A 69 1.70 -2.83 7.37
N LYS A 70 2.35 -3.29 6.31
CA LYS A 70 3.59 -2.74 5.79
C LYS A 70 3.33 -2.11 4.43
N PHE A 71 3.97 -0.99 4.20
CA PHE A 71 4.09 -0.29 2.93
C PHE A 71 5.50 -0.52 2.37
N THR A 72 5.61 -0.76 1.08
CA THR A 72 6.89 -0.87 0.36
C THR A 72 6.79 -0.04 -0.92
N ASP A 73 7.73 0.85 -1.14
CA ASP A 73 7.84 1.62 -2.38
C ASP A 73 8.61 0.77 -3.40
N GLU A 74 7.94 0.39 -4.48
CA GLU A 74 8.51 -0.42 -5.56
C GLU A 74 9.19 0.47 -6.63
N GLY A 75 9.08 1.79 -6.49
CA GLY A 75 9.69 2.78 -7.36
C GLY A 75 8.77 3.24 -8.50
N ALA A 76 9.39 3.94 -9.45
CA ALA A 76 8.73 4.52 -10.60
C ALA A 76 9.26 3.92 -11.90
N GLN A 77 8.36 3.67 -12.85
CA GLN A 77 8.70 3.19 -14.18
C GLN A 77 8.14 4.15 -15.26
N PRO A 78 8.82 4.31 -16.42
CA PRO A 78 8.29 5.10 -17.53
C PRO A 78 6.93 4.59 -18.01
N SER A 79 6.01 5.51 -18.30
CA SER A 79 4.65 5.18 -18.71
C SER A 79 4.56 4.62 -20.15
N ASP A 80 5.52 4.96 -21.02
CA ASP A 80 5.51 4.60 -22.45
C ASP A 80 6.08 3.20 -22.76
N GLY A 81 6.42 2.38 -21.76
CA GLY A 81 6.99 1.05 -21.96
C GLY A 81 8.39 1.03 -22.62
N SER A 82 8.90 2.19 -23.07
CA SER A 82 10.30 2.43 -23.42
C SER A 82 11.12 2.64 -22.15
N GLY A 83 11.11 1.63 -21.29
CA GLY A 83 12.05 1.49 -20.19
C GLY A 83 13.06 0.43 -20.57
N SER A 84 14.28 0.83 -20.91
CA SER A 84 15.47 0.04 -20.59
C SER A 84 15.28 -0.54 -19.18
N ASN A 85 15.70 -1.77 -18.94
CA ASN A 85 15.53 -2.56 -17.70
C ASN A 85 16.15 -1.95 -16.43
N GLU A 86 16.39 -0.64 -16.38
CA GLU A 86 16.75 0.12 -15.20
C GLU A 86 15.45 0.61 -14.57
N VAL A 87 14.94 -0.16 -13.60
CA VAL A 87 14.06 0.38 -12.56
C VAL A 87 14.71 1.67 -12.09
N GLN A 88 14.09 2.81 -12.40
CA GLN A 88 14.67 4.10 -12.06
C GLN A 88 14.57 4.22 -10.55
N GLN A 89 15.65 3.79 -9.91
CA GLN A 89 15.75 3.63 -8.47
C GLN A 89 15.39 4.99 -7.85
N PRO A 90 14.39 5.04 -6.95
CA PRO A 90 13.93 6.30 -6.41
C PRO A 90 15.13 7.03 -5.82
N SER A 91 15.42 8.20 -6.39
CA SER A 91 16.47 9.09 -5.93
C SER A 91 16.12 9.44 -4.49
N SER A 92 16.86 8.83 -3.57
CA SER A 92 16.59 8.85 -2.14
C SER A 92 16.84 10.27 -1.62
N ALA A 93 15.79 11.09 -1.62
CA ALA A 93 15.81 12.37 -0.92
C ALA A 93 15.09 12.28 0.45
N ASP A 94 14.13 11.37 0.64
CA ASP A 94 13.54 11.14 1.97
C ASP A 94 13.01 9.70 2.05
N GLY A 95 13.70 8.87 2.83
CA GLY A 95 13.56 7.42 2.78
C GLY A 95 12.21 6.92 3.27
N TYR A 96 11.55 6.08 2.47
CA TYR A 96 11.04 4.79 2.93
C TYR A 96 10.97 3.81 1.76
N LYS A 97 12.03 3.02 1.58
CA LYS A 97 11.98 1.78 0.76
C LYS A 97 10.90 0.83 1.29
N SER A 98 10.66 0.86 2.60
CA SER A 98 9.47 0.27 3.22
C SER A 98 9.21 0.82 4.61
N LYS A 99 7.95 0.88 5.04
CA LYS A 99 7.51 1.41 6.35
C LYS A 99 6.40 0.52 6.94
N ILE A 100 6.44 0.28 8.25
CA ILE A 100 5.30 -0.30 8.96
C ILE A 100 4.29 0.83 9.21
N LEU A 101 3.06 0.68 8.70
CA LEU A 101 1.96 1.62 8.92
C LEU A 101 1.22 1.30 10.21
N TYR A 102 1.03 0.01 10.51
CA TYR A 102 0.37 -0.46 11.72
C TYR A 102 1.00 -1.77 12.21
N ALA A 103 1.13 -1.92 13.52
CA ALA A 103 1.50 -3.18 14.16
C ALA A 103 0.84 -3.25 15.54
N GLY A 104 0.01 -4.27 15.76
CA GLY A 104 -0.72 -4.45 17.02
C GLY A 104 -2.01 -5.25 16.84
N PRO A 105 -2.89 -5.30 17.85
CA PRO A 105 -4.14 -6.04 17.78
C PRO A 105 -5.04 -5.56 16.62
N TYR A 106 -5.91 -6.42 16.08
CA TYR A 106 -6.85 -5.97 15.05
C TYR A 106 -7.78 -4.86 15.58
N ARG A 107 -7.61 -3.64 15.07
CA ARG A 107 -8.43 -2.47 15.37
C ARG A 107 -8.76 -1.72 14.09
N GLN A 108 -9.95 -1.96 13.57
CA GLN A 108 -10.38 -1.48 12.26
C GLN A 108 -10.18 0.04 12.07
N SER A 109 -10.59 0.86 13.06
CA SER A 109 -10.47 2.32 12.97
C SER A 109 -9.03 2.80 12.94
N GLU A 110 -8.16 2.24 13.78
CA GLU A 110 -6.74 2.60 13.82
C GLU A 110 -6.06 2.19 12.51
N ILE A 111 -6.27 0.95 12.05
CA ILE A 111 -5.71 0.46 10.79
C ILE A 111 -6.16 1.35 9.62
N TYR A 112 -7.45 1.70 9.55
CA TYR A 112 -7.98 2.60 8.52
C TYR A 112 -7.24 3.94 8.53
N GLN A 113 -7.09 4.55 9.71
CA GLN A 113 -6.42 5.84 9.87
C GLN A 113 -4.94 5.78 9.48
N TYR A 114 -4.19 4.80 9.99
CA TYR A 114 -2.75 4.70 9.73
C TYR A 114 -2.45 4.32 8.28
N VAL A 115 -3.25 3.43 7.68
CA VAL A 115 -3.07 3.04 6.27
C VAL A 115 -3.45 4.20 5.35
N GLY A 116 -4.59 4.85 5.59
CA GLY A 116 -5.02 6.03 4.84
C GLY A 116 -4.01 7.18 4.91
N ALA A 117 -3.49 7.47 6.10
CA ALA A 117 -2.45 8.49 6.29
C ALA A 117 -1.13 8.13 5.57
N GLY A 118 -0.75 6.85 5.59
CA GLY A 118 0.41 6.34 4.86
C GLY A 118 0.29 6.57 3.35
N LEU A 119 -0.86 6.20 2.78
CA LEU A 119 -1.16 6.41 1.35
C LEU A 119 -1.21 7.89 0.98
N ALA A 120 -1.87 8.72 1.78
CA ALA A 120 -1.95 10.16 1.53
C ALA A 120 -0.57 10.83 1.57
N ASN A 121 0.31 10.42 2.49
CA ASN A 121 1.67 10.95 2.56
C ASN A 121 2.50 10.53 1.33
N TRP A 122 2.44 9.25 0.93
CA TRP A 122 3.10 8.79 -0.29
C TRP A 122 2.61 9.57 -1.52
N TYR A 123 1.30 9.64 -1.71
CA TYR A 123 0.70 10.41 -2.79
C TYR A 123 1.16 11.87 -2.82
N GLY A 124 1.10 12.55 -1.66
CA GLY A 124 1.53 13.94 -1.53
C GLY A 124 3.01 14.14 -1.85
N GLN A 125 3.88 13.19 -1.49
CA GLN A 125 5.29 13.21 -1.87
C GLN A 125 5.45 13.00 -3.38
N THR A 126 4.83 11.96 -3.94
CA THR A 126 4.93 11.64 -5.37
C THR A 126 4.49 12.80 -6.26
N VAL A 127 3.42 13.51 -5.90
CA VAL A 127 2.97 14.70 -6.66
C VAL A 127 3.96 15.86 -6.53
N ARG A 128 4.50 16.13 -5.33
CA ARG A 128 5.49 17.20 -5.12
C ARG A 128 6.81 16.94 -5.83
N SER A 129 7.25 15.69 -5.91
CA SER A 129 8.48 15.30 -6.60
C SER A 129 8.45 15.52 -8.12
N GLN A 130 7.26 15.77 -8.68
CA GLN A 130 7.08 16.05 -10.12
C GLN A 130 6.84 17.52 -10.45
N SER A 131 6.82 18.39 -9.43
CA SER A 131 6.67 19.85 -9.56
C SER A 131 8.02 20.52 -9.73
#